data_AF-G7GFS1-F1
#
_entry.id   AF-G7GFS1-F1
#
_cell.length_a   1.000
_cell.length_b   1.000
_cell.length_c   1.000
_cell.angle_alpha   90.00
_cell.angle_beta   90.00
_cell.angle_gamma   90.00
#
_symmetry.space_group_name_H-M   'P 1'
#
loop_
_entity.id
_entity.type
_entity.pdbx_description
1 polymer ?
#
loop_
_entity_poly.entity_id
_entity_poly.type
_entity_poly.pdbx_seq_one_letter_code
_entity_poly.pdbx_strand_id
1 'polypeptide(L)'
;MNNKQRWMGGVVLLGGGVLLAALLLKGNEEIEQDKAQAEITHPIPKTDSTPKTAQPAQDSDMVSLQPLAVDVETEKRLLEEQRRSREKAVAEQEARAAEFLKMQQEAEAAAARKAAEEYAALNARRAAEQESSDNIPPEVAEDDKAKAQRLAEEKRKQDEKKKAEQQKVDQQKADADKKATEEKRKAEAEKKAAEDKRKAEAEKKATEDKRKADAEKKAAEDKRKADAEKKAAEEKRKAEADKKAADEKKRKAEEAKKKAEADKAREIMESGDKNWMVQVALAANQANADAVVSKLRAKGYKVTTSPTSKGIRIMVGPAKDRDVADATRKKITSDDSLNMKSAWVIDWVPLDQR
;
A
#
# COMPACT_ATOMS: atom_id res chain seq x y z
N MET A 1 43.51 11.35 -35.40
CA MET A 1 42.91 10.50 -34.34
C MET A 1 41.60 11.15 -33.87
N ASN A 2 40.50 10.43 -33.99
CA ASN A 2 39.14 10.97 -33.88
C ASN A 2 38.77 11.36 -32.44
N ASN A 3 38.27 12.59 -32.25
CA ASN A 3 37.84 13.14 -30.95
C ASN A 3 36.75 12.31 -30.24
N LYS A 4 36.01 11.45 -30.96
CA LYS A 4 35.02 10.53 -30.37
C LYS A 4 35.64 9.42 -29.50
N GLN A 5 36.87 8.98 -29.81
CA GLN A 5 37.56 7.98 -28.97
C GLN A 5 38.16 8.59 -27.70
N ARG A 6 38.53 9.87 -27.72
CA ARG A 6 39.05 10.58 -26.54
C ARG A 6 37.94 10.88 -25.53
N TRP A 7 36.72 11.12 -26.00
CA TRP A 7 35.56 11.37 -25.13
C TRP A 7 35.03 10.10 -24.46
N MET A 8 34.97 8.97 -25.18
CA MET A 8 34.61 7.68 -24.57
C MET A 8 35.68 7.14 -23.62
N GLY A 9 36.97 7.40 -23.89
CA GLY A 9 38.05 7.04 -22.96
C GLY A 9 38.00 7.79 -21.61
N GLY A 10 37.58 9.06 -21.61
CA GLY A 10 37.45 9.87 -20.39
C GLY A 10 36.30 9.43 -19.47
N VAL A 11 35.19 8.97 -20.03
CA VAL A 11 34.02 8.52 -19.24
C VAL A 11 34.27 7.15 -18.61
N VAL A 12 35.00 6.26 -19.27
CA VAL A 12 35.35 4.93 -18.72
C VAL A 12 36.40 5.02 -17.61
N LEU A 13 37.34 5.96 -17.68
CA LEU A 13 38.32 6.18 -16.61
C LEU A 13 37.70 6.82 -15.35
N LEU A 14 36.72 7.72 -15.50
CA LEU A 14 36.01 8.30 -14.36
C LEU A 14 34.98 7.35 -13.75
N GLY A 15 34.26 6.57 -14.56
CA GLY A 15 33.33 5.55 -14.08
C GLY A 15 34.02 4.34 -13.44
N GLY A 16 35.16 3.91 -13.99
CA GLY A 16 35.95 2.80 -13.45
C GLY A 16 36.65 3.14 -12.14
N GLY A 17 37.12 4.38 -11.97
CA GLY A 17 37.80 4.83 -10.74
C GLY A 17 36.89 4.84 -9.51
N VAL A 18 35.62 5.21 -9.66
CA VAL A 18 34.65 5.23 -8.55
C VAL A 18 34.28 3.81 -8.12
N LEU A 19 34.13 2.87 -9.06
CA LEU A 19 33.81 1.48 -8.74
C LEU A 19 35.00 0.76 -8.09
N LEU A 20 36.23 1.04 -8.52
CA LEU A 20 37.43 0.46 -7.94
C LEU A 20 37.73 1.04 -6.55
N ALA A 21 37.47 2.34 -6.33
CA ALA A 21 37.58 2.96 -5.01
C ALA A 21 36.52 2.43 -4.03
N ALA A 22 35.29 2.16 -4.49
CA ALA A 22 34.25 1.55 -3.67
C ALA A 22 34.59 0.09 -3.30
N LEU A 23 35.22 -0.67 -4.20
CA LEU A 23 35.65 -2.04 -3.90
C LEU A 23 36.87 -2.08 -2.97
N LEU A 24 37.81 -1.13 -3.09
CA LEU A 24 38.94 -1.02 -2.16
C LEU A 24 38.50 -0.57 -0.77
N LEU A 25 37.52 0.34 -0.67
CA LEU A 25 37.02 0.82 0.62
C LEU A 25 36.15 -0.24 1.31
N LYS A 26 35.42 -1.06 0.54
CA LYS A 26 34.62 -2.18 1.07
C LYS A 26 35.43 -3.43 1.41
N GLY A 27 36.65 -3.57 0.89
CA GLY A 27 37.56 -4.67 1.22
C GLY A 27 38.44 -4.42 2.46
N ASN A 28 38.53 -3.17 2.94
CA ASN A 28 39.39 -2.80 4.06
C ASN A 28 38.67 -2.75 5.42
N GLU A 29 37.34 -2.81 5.46
CA GLU A 29 36.54 -2.85 6.70
C GLU A 29 36.31 -4.28 7.24
N GLU A 30 36.70 -5.34 6.51
CA GLU A 30 36.51 -6.75 6.92
C GLU A 30 37.71 -7.39 7.64
N ILE A 31 38.82 -6.66 7.89
CA ILE A 31 40.06 -7.27 8.47
C ILE A 31 40.31 -6.91 9.95
N GLU A 32 39.59 -5.96 10.56
CA GLU A 32 39.85 -5.55 11.96
C GLU A 32 38.88 -6.09 13.03
N GLN A 33 37.88 -6.91 12.69
CA GLN A 33 36.95 -7.49 13.68
C GLN A 33 37.27 -8.91 14.16
N ASP A 34 38.36 -9.54 13.72
CA ASP A 34 38.67 -10.95 14.02
C ASP A 34 39.76 -11.17 15.09
N LYS A 35 40.02 -10.19 15.99
CA LYS A 35 41.07 -10.36 17.02
C LYS A 35 40.87 -9.64 18.35
N ALA A 36 39.68 -9.74 18.95
CA ALA A 36 39.55 -9.59 20.40
C ALA A 36 38.36 -10.43 20.93
N GLN A 37 38.70 -11.70 21.18
CA GLN A 37 38.24 -12.58 22.27
C GLN A 37 37.18 -12.01 23.24
N ALA A 38 36.06 -12.73 23.35
CA ALA A 38 35.65 -13.52 24.54
C ALA A 38 34.97 -12.64 25.61
N GLU A 39 33.66 -12.73 25.81
CA GLU A 39 32.95 -13.74 26.60
C GLU A 39 31.44 -13.39 26.41
N ILE A 40 30.52 -14.27 26.02
CA ILE A 40 29.60 -14.99 26.92
C ILE A 40 28.65 -15.83 26.04
N THR A 41 28.75 -17.16 26.17
CA THR A 41 27.74 -18.24 26.00
C THR A 41 26.50 -18.06 25.08
N HIS A 42 26.50 -18.83 23.98
CA HIS A 42 25.30 -19.55 23.48
C HIS A 42 25.49 -21.05 23.73
N PRO A 43 24.41 -21.83 23.80
CA PRO A 43 24.45 -23.09 23.06
C PRO A 43 23.29 -23.21 22.07
N ILE A 44 23.64 -23.20 20.79
CA ILE A 44 22.87 -23.83 19.72
C ILE A 44 23.48 -25.23 19.55
N PRO A 45 22.75 -26.33 19.83
CA PRO A 45 23.20 -27.65 19.39
C PRO A 45 22.89 -27.83 17.90
N LYS A 46 23.94 -28.22 17.17
CA LYS A 46 23.90 -28.67 15.77
C LYS A 46 23.19 -30.03 15.71
N THR A 47 22.47 -30.29 14.62
CA THR A 47 22.16 -31.68 14.22
C THR A 47 22.48 -31.87 12.75
N ASP A 48 23.43 -32.78 12.54
CA ASP A 48 23.87 -33.36 11.28
C ASP A 48 22.75 -34.03 10.50
N SER A 49 22.90 -33.98 9.17
CA SER A 49 22.07 -34.69 8.20
C SER A 49 22.58 -36.12 7.99
N THR A 50 21.76 -37.11 8.33
CA THR A 50 21.84 -38.47 7.75
C THR A 50 20.42 -38.92 7.37
N PRO A 51 20.17 -39.50 6.18
CA PRO A 51 18.83 -39.90 5.76
C PRO A 51 18.57 -41.39 6.00
N LYS A 52 17.45 -41.77 6.64
CA LYS A 52 16.79 -43.07 6.39
C LYS A 52 15.34 -43.16 6.91
N THR A 53 14.44 -43.39 5.96
CA THR A 53 13.13 -44.09 5.94
C THR A 53 12.52 -44.66 7.23
N ALA A 54 11.25 -44.28 7.54
CA ALA A 54 10.07 -45.17 7.70
C ALA A 54 8.84 -44.43 8.30
N GLN A 55 7.66 -44.63 7.69
CA GLN A 55 6.28 -44.27 8.15
C GLN A 55 5.83 -45.06 9.41
N PRO A 56 4.60 -44.89 9.96
CA PRO A 56 3.64 -43.77 10.00
C PRO A 56 3.06 -43.51 11.43
N ALA A 57 2.19 -42.50 11.59
CA ALA A 57 0.95 -42.47 12.42
C ALA A 57 0.74 -41.18 13.25
N GLN A 58 -0.39 -40.54 12.93
CA GLN A 58 -1.38 -39.89 13.80
C GLN A 58 -0.96 -38.74 14.74
N ASP A 59 -1.83 -37.73 14.65
CA ASP A 59 -2.36 -36.86 15.71
C ASP A 59 -1.91 -35.40 15.76
N SER A 60 -2.88 -34.57 15.40
CA SER A 60 -3.17 -33.20 15.85
C SER A 60 -2.03 -32.35 16.43
N ASP A 61 -1.59 -31.34 15.66
CA ASP A 61 -1.37 -30.02 16.25
C ASP A 61 -1.59 -28.91 15.22
N MET A 62 -2.62 -28.11 15.46
CA MET A 62 -2.94 -26.93 14.65
C MET A 62 -1.92 -25.85 14.96
N VAL A 63 -0.92 -25.66 14.09
CA VAL A 63 -0.09 -24.45 14.13
C VAL A 63 -0.97 -23.26 13.74
N SER A 64 -1.46 -22.56 14.76
CA SER A 64 -2.09 -21.25 14.64
C SER A 64 -1.11 -20.29 13.99
N LEU A 65 -1.28 -20.05 12.68
CA LEU A 65 -0.69 -18.92 11.99
C LEU A 65 -1.37 -17.65 12.53
N GLN A 66 -0.83 -17.09 13.61
CA GLN A 66 -1.14 -15.73 14.01
C GLN A 66 -0.58 -14.78 12.94
N PRO A 67 -1.42 -14.01 12.23
CA PRO A 67 -0.90 -12.93 11.40
C PRO A 67 -0.35 -11.87 12.34
N LEU A 68 0.97 -11.64 12.33
CA LEU A 68 1.56 -10.40 12.83
C LEU A 68 1.09 -9.26 11.90
N ALA A 69 -0.18 -8.86 12.04
CA ALA A 69 -0.64 -7.57 11.59
C ALA A 69 -0.07 -6.55 12.58
N VAL A 70 1.16 -6.12 12.32
CA VAL A 70 1.70 -4.92 12.95
C VAL A 70 0.70 -3.81 12.66
N ASP A 71 0.18 -3.20 13.72
CA ASP A 71 -0.86 -2.20 13.67
C ASP A 71 -0.47 -1.09 12.66
N VAL A 72 -1.36 -0.83 11.68
CA VAL A 72 -1.15 0.12 10.58
C VAL A 72 -0.79 1.52 11.11
N GLU A 73 -1.25 1.85 12.32
CA GLU A 73 -0.93 3.10 13.00
C GLU A 73 0.54 3.18 13.43
N THR A 74 1.14 2.05 13.81
CA THR A 74 2.54 1.97 14.24
C THR A 74 3.49 2.11 13.03
N GLU A 75 3.16 1.49 11.89
CA GLU A 75 3.93 1.66 10.65
C GLU A 75 3.85 3.09 10.12
N LYS A 76 2.66 3.71 10.23
CA LYS A 76 2.48 5.11 9.82
C LYS A 76 3.34 6.06 10.66
N ARG A 77 3.43 5.83 11.97
CA ARG A 77 4.33 6.62 12.85
C ARG A 77 5.79 6.41 12.50
N LEU A 78 6.21 5.18 12.23
CA LEU A 78 7.60 4.88 11.85
C LEU A 78 7.99 5.54 10.52
N LEU A 79 7.08 5.52 9.54
CA LEU A 79 7.29 6.19 8.24
C LEU A 79 7.32 7.72 8.38
N GLU A 80 6.48 8.29 9.23
CA GLU A 80 6.46 9.72 9.50
C GLU A 80 7.73 10.18 10.22
N GLU A 81 8.22 9.38 11.18
CA GLU A 81 9.49 9.63 11.86
C GLU A 81 10.68 9.50 10.91
N GLN A 82 10.66 8.53 9.99
CA GLN A 82 11.68 8.40 8.94
C GLN A 82 11.64 9.56 7.94
N ARG A 83 10.45 10.07 7.60
CA ARG A 83 10.33 11.27 6.75
C ARG A 83 10.87 12.50 7.45
N ARG A 84 10.52 12.67 8.74
CA ARG A 84 10.97 13.80 9.55
C ARG A 84 12.48 13.79 9.77
N SER A 85 13.11 12.63 9.96
CA SER A 85 14.57 12.54 10.07
C SER A 85 15.27 12.89 8.76
N ARG A 86 14.74 12.45 7.62
CA ARG A 86 15.25 12.83 6.29
C ARG A 86 15.08 14.33 6.01
N GLU A 87 13.91 14.88 6.31
CA GLU A 87 13.65 16.30 6.14
C GLU A 87 14.57 17.14 7.04
N LYS A 88 14.79 16.73 8.28
CA LYS A 88 15.72 17.40 9.19
C LYS A 88 17.16 17.36 8.67
N ALA A 89 17.61 16.22 8.14
CA ALA A 89 18.95 16.09 7.56
C ALA A 89 19.13 16.99 6.32
N VAL A 90 18.11 17.07 5.46
CA VAL A 90 18.12 17.97 4.29
C VAL A 90 18.10 19.43 4.73
N ALA A 91 17.24 19.81 5.67
CA ALA A 91 17.17 21.17 6.19
C ALA A 91 18.49 21.60 6.85
N GLU A 92 19.18 20.69 7.56
CA GLU A 92 20.50 20.96 8.14
C GLU A 92 21.57 21.13 7.06
N GLN A 93 21.54 20.31 6.00
CA GLN A 93 22.45 20.45 4.87
C GLN A 93 22.22 21.77 4.12
N GLU A 94 20.96 22.15 3.90
CA GLU A 94 20.58 23.42 3.29
C GLU A 94 21.00 24.61 4.16
N ALA A 95 20.83 24.53 5.48
CA ALA A 95 21.28 25.57 6.41
C ALA A 95 22.81 25.75 6.37
N ARG A 96 23.57 24.65 6.37
CA ARG A 96 25.05 24.72 6.24
C ARG A 96 25.48 25.29 4.89
N ALA A 97 24.78 24.94 3.81
CA ALA A 97 25.06 25.51 2.49
C ALA A 97 24.74 27.02 2.44
N ALA A 98 23.64 27.44 3.05
CA ALA A 98 23.28 28.86 3.14
C ALA A 98 24.28 29.64 4.00
N GLU A 99 24.75 29.06 5.10
CA GLU A 99 25.80 29.67 5.94
C GLU A 99 27.11 29.83 5.19
N PHE A 100 27.52 28.81 4.42
CA PHE A 100 28.72 28.88 3.59
C PHE A 100 28.62 29.98 2.51
N LEU A 101 27.47 30.07 1.83
CA LEU A 101 27.22 31.14 0.85
C LEU A 101 27.22 32.52 1.50
N LYS A 102 26.63 32.65 2.69
CA LYS A 102 26.63 33.90 3.45
C LYS A 102 28.05 34.29 3.86
N MET A 103 28.85 33.35 4.35
CA MET A 103 30.25 33.58 4.68
C MET A 103 31.07 34.00 3.45
N GLN A 104 30.80 33.40 2.29
CA GLN A 104 31.43 33.80 1.02
C GLN A 104 31.05 35.23 0.62
N GLN A 105 29.76 35.57 0.69
CA GLN A 105 29.28 36.93 0.39
C GLN A 105 29.84 37.96 1.36
N GLU A 106 29.96 37.62 2.65
CA GLU A 106 30.53 38.51 3.66
C GLU A 106 32.03 38.71 3.42
N ALA A 107 32.77 37.66 3.08
CA ALA A 107 34.18 37.75 2.71
C ALA A 107 34.38 38.61 1.45
N GLU A 108 33.53 38.45 0.43
CA GLU A 108 33.56 39.28 -0.79
C GLU A 108 33.22 40.73 -0.48
N ALA A 109 32.19 40.98 0.33
CA ALA A 109 31.81 42.33 0.75
C ALA A 109 32.91 43.00 1.60
N ALA A 110 33.57 42.25 2.47
CA ALA A 110 34.70 42.74 3.26
C ALA A 110 35.90 43.07 2.36
N ALA A 111 36.20 42.22 1.37
CA ALA A 111 37.26 42.49 0.40
C ALA A 111 36.94 43.73 -0.46
N ALA A 112 35.70 43.88 -0.90
CA ALA A 112 35.26 45.06 -1.65
C ALA A 112 35.35 46.35 -0.82
N ARG A 113 34.99 46.30 0.48
CA ARG A 113 35.15 47.44 1.40
C ARG A 113 36.61 47.80 1.59
N LYS A 114 37.47 46.81 1.84
CA LYS A 114 38.92 47.03 1.99
C LYS A 114 39.55 47.62 0.73
N ALA A 115 39.15 47.14 -0.45
CA ALA A 115 39.61 47.68 -1.72
C ALA A 115 39.13 49.13 -1.96
N ALA A 116 37.88 49.44 -1.60
CA ALA A 116 37.34 50.80 -1.71
C ALA A 116 38.06 51.77 -0.75
N GLU A 117 38.37 51.33 0.47
CA GLU A 117 39.12 52.12 1.45
C GLU A 117 40.56 52.36 0.99
N GLU A 118 41.23 51.35 0.45
CA GLU A 118 42.59 51.48 -0.09
C GLU A 118 42.62 52.42 -1.31
N TYR A 119 41.63 52.33 -2.19
CA TYR A 119 41.49 53.24 -3.32
C TYR A 119 41.23 54.69 -2.87
N ALA A 120 40.39 54.88 -1.85
CA ALA A 120 40.14 56.20 -1.26
C ALA A 120 41.42 56.77 -0.62
N ALA A 121 42.19 55.96 0.11
CA ALA A 121 43.46 56.37 0.71
C ALA A 121 44.51 56.74 -0.34
N LEU A 122 44.61 55.99 -1.44
CA LEU A 122 45.48 56.31 -2.57
C LEU A 122 45.11 57.63 -3.23
N ASN A 123 43.81 57.88 -3.42
CA ASN A 123 43.34 59.13 -4.01
C ASN A 123 43.60 60.32 -3.08
N ALA A 124 43.38 60.16 -1.77
CA ALA A 124 43.70 61.17 -0.77
C ALA A 124 45.20 61.48 -0.71
N ARG A 125 46.06 60.45 -0.79
CA ARG A 125 47.52 60.62 -0.85
C ARG A 125 47.95 61.36 -2.11
N ARG A 126 47.38 61.02 -3.27
CA ARG A 126 47.65 61.71 -4.54
C ARG A 126 47.24 63.19 -4.47
N ALA A 127 46.10 63.49 -3.89
CA ALA A 127 45.64 64.87 -3.72
C ALA A 127 46.57 65.67 -2.79
N ALA A 128 46.95 65.09 -1.64
CA ALA A 128 47.88 65.73 -0.71
C ALA A 128 49.28 65.96 -1.31
N GLU A 129 49.76 65.03 -2.14
CA GLU A 129 51.06 65.16 -2.83
C GLU A 129 51.03 66.28 -3.89
N GLN A 130 49.90 66.45 -4.59
CA GLN A 130 49.69 67.57 -5.51
C GLN A 130 49.65 68.91 -4.79
N GLU A 131 48.95 69.00 -3.65
CA GLU A 131 48.91 70.22 -2.82
C GLU A 131 50.27 70.58 -2.21
N SER A 132 51.13 69.60 -1.93
CA SER A 132 52.48 69.83 -1.38
C SER A 132 53.51 70.31 -2.41
N SER A 133 53.19 70.30 -3.71
CA SER A 133 54.11 70.64 -4.79
C SER A 133 54.01 72.09 -5.31
N ASP A 134 53.11 72.91 -4.76
CA ASP A 134 52.91 74.31 -5.17
C ASP A 134 53.67 75.28 -4.26
N ASN A 135 55.00 75.35 -4.40
CA ASN A 135 55.83 76.36 -3.72
C ASN A 135 57.04 76.77 -4.59
N ILE A 136 56.80 77.61 -5.60
CA ILE A 136 57.84 78.30 -6.37
C ILE A 136 57.54 79.81 -6.38
N PRO A 137 58.25 80.63 -5.56
CA PRO A 137 58.10 82.09 -5.55
C PRO A 137 58.73 82.75 -6.81
N PRO A 138 58.15 83.84 -7.36
CA PRO A 138 58.73 84.56 -8.48
C PRO A 138 59.49 85.84 -8.05
N GLU A 139 60.75 85.95 -8.46
CA GLU A 139 61.53 87.20 -8.58
C GLU A 139 62.53 86.95 -9.74
N VAL A 140 62.90 87.86 -10.63
CA VAL A 140 62.99 89.33 -10.60
C VAL A 140 62.88 89.83 -12.04
N ALA A 141 62.28 91.01 -12.21
CA ALA A 141 62.15 91.75 -13.45
C ALA A 141 63.45 92.48 -13.85
N GLU A 142 63.50 92.88 -15.13
CA GLU A 142 64.36 93.89 -15.73
C GLU A 142 65.46 93.39 -16.69
N ASP A 143 65.02 92.66 -17.72
CA ASP A 143 65.59 92.77 -19.08
C ASP A 143 64.45 92.68 -20.13
N ASP A 144 63.38 93.44 -19.87
CA ASP A 144 61.99 93.04 -20.11
C ASP A 144 61.21 93.86 -21.15
N LYS A 145 61.83 94.34 -22.24
CA LYS A 145 61.02 94.93 -23.35
C LYS A 145 61.17 94.22 -24.68
N ALA A 146 62.38 93.84 -25.08
CA ALA A 146 62.60 93.10 -26.32
C ALA A 146 62.52 91.57 -26.13
N LYS A 147 63.04 91.05 -25.01
CA LYS A 147 62.85 89.65 -24.60
C LYS A 147 61.43 89.40 -24.08
N ALA A 148 60.83 90.34 -23.34
CA ALA A 148 59.45 90.23 -22.89
C ALA A 148 58.44 90.21 -24.04
N GLN A 149 58.65 90.97 -25.13
CA GLN A 149 57.76 90.89 -26.30
C GLN A 149 57.91 89.55 -27.04
N ARG A 150 59.13 89.03 -27.20
CA ARG A 150 59.35 87.72 -27.82
C ARG A 150 58.86 86.57 -26.94
N LEU A 151 59.12 86.60 -25.64
CA LEU A 151 58.55 85.65 -24.69
C LEU A 151 57.04 85.82 -24.55
N ALA A 152 56.47 87.03 -24.63
CA ALA A 152 55.02 87.23 -24.60
C ALA A 152 54.36 86.73 -25.89
N GLU A 153 54.99 86.90 -27.05
CA GLU A 153 54.48 86.36 -28.31
C GLU A 153 54.64 84.83 -28.39
N GLU A 154 55.76 84.29 -27.90
CA GLU A 154 56.01 82.85 -27.81
C GLU A 154 55.11 82.19 -26.76
N LYS A 155 54.90 82.83 -25.60
CA LYS A 155 53.97 82.40 -24.55
C LYS A 155 52.52 82.53 -25.01
N ARG A 156 52.14 83.56 -25.78
CA ARG A 156 50.83 83.61 -26.45
C ARG A 156 50.64 82.49 -27.45
N LYS A 157 51.63 82.18 -28.30
CA LYS A 157 51.57 81.04 -29.22
C LYS A 157 51.51 79.71 -28.47
N GLN A 158 52.22 79.58 -27.35
CA GLN A 158 52.21 78.37 -26.53
C GLN A 158 50.90 78.23 -25.73
N ASP A 159 50.33 79.32 -25.22
CA ASP A 159 49.03 79.37 -24.56
C ASP A 159 47.89 79.12 -25.56
N GLU A 160 47.99 79.62 -26.79
CA GLU A 160 47.02 79.35 -27.85
C GLU A 160 47.10 77.89 -28.31
N LYS A 161 48.31 77.32 -28.41
CA LYS A 161 48.52 75.90 -28.69
C LYS A 161 48.04 75.00 -27.54
N LYS A 162 48.33 75.36 -26.28
CA LYS A 162 47.81 74.67 -25.09
C LYS A 162 46.29 74.78 -25.00
N LYS A 163 45.70 75.93 -25.32
CA LYS A 163 44.24 76.12 -25.33
C LYS A 163 43.58 75.30 -26.45
N ALA A 164 44.19 75.23 -27.64
CA ALA A 164 43.72 74.37 -28.72
C ALA A 164 43.85 72.87 -28.39
N GLU A 165 44.92 72.46 -27.70
CA GLU A 165 45.13 71.09 -27.25
C GLU A 165 44.18 70.72 -26.11
N GLN A 166 43.98 71.62 -25.14
CA GLN A 166 43.00 71.49 -24.06
C GLN A 166 41.58 71.38 -24.64
N GLN A 167 41.22 72.22 -25.61
CA GLN A 167 39.91 72.18 -26.26
C GLN A 167 39.70 70.86 -27.04
N LYS A 168 40.76 70.30 -27.65
CA LYS A 168 40.69 68.95 -28.26
C LYS A 168 40.53 67.83 -27.23
N VAL A 169 41.22 67.91 -26.10
CA VAL A 169 41.11 66.93 -25.01
C VAL A 169 39.74 66.98 -24.36
N ASP A 170 39.20 68.18 -24.13
CA ASP A 170 37.86 68.38 -23.57
C ASP A 170 36.78 67.90 -24.56
N GLN A 171 36.96 68.15 -25.86
CA GLN A 171 36.08 67.62 -26.91
C GLN A 171 36.13 66.08 -26.95
N GLN A 172 37.31 65.47 -26.86
CA GLN A 172 37.46 64.01 -26.82
C GLN A 172 36.87 63.39 -25.56
N LYS A 173 37.01 64.04 -24.39
CA LYS A 173 36.36 63.61 -23.14
C LYS A 173 34.84 63.71 -23.25
N ALA A 174 34.30 64.78 -23.82
CA ALA A 174 32.86 64.95 -24.02
C ALA A 174 32.26 63.91 -24.99
N ASP A 175 32.96 63.60 -26.08
CA ASP A 175 32.54 62.54 -27.02
C ASP A 175 32.64 61.14 -26.38
N ALA A 176 33.68 60.86 -25.60
CA ALA A 176 33.83 59.61 -24.87
C ALA A 176 32.73 59.42 -23.81
N ASP A 177 32.39 60.47 -23.06
CA ASP A 177 31.35 60.45 -22.02
C ASP A 177 29.95 60.28 -22.62
N LYS A 178 29.66 60.95 -23.75
CA LYS A 178 28.43 60.73 -24.53
C LYS A 178 28.32 59.29 -25.00
N LYS A 179 29.39 58.73 -25.57
CA LYS A 179 29.40 57.35 -26.09
C LYS A 179 29.21 56.33 -24.98
N ALA A 180 29.88 56.50 -23.84
CA ALA A 180 29.71 55.65 -22.67
C ALA A 180 28.28 55.71 -22.10
N THR A 181 27.67 56.90 -22.07
CA THR A 181 26.29 57.09 -21.61
C THR A 181 25.28 56.44 -22.56
N GLU A 182 25.49 56.54 -23.87
CA GLU A 182 24.61 55.91 -24.88
C GLU A 182 24.72 54.37 -24.83
N GLU A 183 25.92 53.84 -24.66
CA GLU A 183 26.17 52.41 -24.54
C GLU A 183 25.55 51.84 -23.26
N LYS A 184 25.66 52.57 -22.14
CA LYS A 184 25.01 52.20 -20.87
C LYS A 184 23.48 52.20 -20.99
N ARG A 185 22.88 53.17 -21.69
CA ARG A 185 21.43 53.19 -21.97
C ARG A 185 20.98 52.03 -22.86
N LYS A 186 21.76 51.66 -23.89
CA LYS A 186 21.45 50.50 -24.74
C LYS A 186 21.54 49.19 -23.96
N ALA A 187 22.57 49.02 -23.12
CA ALA A 187 22.71 47.83 -22.27
C ALA A 187 21.59 47.70 -21.23
N GLU A 188 21.14 48.81 -20.64
CA GLU A 188 20.01 48.82 -19.70
C GLU A 188 18.68 48.51 -20.39
N ALA A 189 18.46 49.07 -21.59
CA ALA A 189 17.27 48.78 -22.39
C ALA A 189 17.21 47.29 -22.82
N GLU A 190 18.34 46.71 -23.21
CA GLU A 190 18.42 45.29 -23.59
C GLU A 190 18.19 44.36 -22.39
N LYS A 191 18.75 44.69 -21.21
CA LYS A 191 18.48 43.94 -19.96
C LYS A 191 16.99 43.99 -19.59
N LYS A 192 16.36 45.15 -19.70
CA LYS A 192 14.93 45.31 -19.38
C LYS A 192 14.04 44.52 -20.34
N ALA A 193 14.36 44.53 -21.64
CA ALA A 193 13.65 43.73 -22.63
C ALA A 193 13.83 42.21 -22.42
N ALA A 194 15.03 41.77 -22.01
CA ALA A 194 15.29 40.36 -21.70
C ALA A 194 14.56 39.90 -20.42
N GLU A 195 14.47 40.75 -19.40
CA GLU A 195 13.72 40.47 -18.17
C GLU A 195 12.21 40.37 -18.43
N ASP A 196 11.65 41.29 -19.22
CA ASP A 196 10.22 41.30 -19.56
C ASP A 196 9.84 40.03 -20.35
N LYS A 197 10.69 39.63 -21.31
CA LYS A 197 10.51 38.39 -22.07
C LYS A 197 10.56 37.14 -21.18
N ARG A 198 11.47 37.10 -20.18
CA ARG A 198 11.54 36.00 -19.21
C ARG A 198 10.31 35.94 -18.30
N LYS A 199 9.79 37.09 -17.85
CA LYS A 199 8.55 37.14 -17.06
C LYS A 199 7.34 36.66 -17.86
N ALA A 200 7.21 37.11 -19.10
CA ALA A 200 6.13 36.68 -19.99
C ALA A 200 6.17 35.17 -20.29
N GLU A 201 7.37 34.59 -20.47
CA GLU A 201 7.52 33.15 -20.71
C GLU A 201 7.25 32.33 -19.44
N ALA A 202 7.69 32.81 -18.27
CA ALA A 202 7.41 32.18 -16.98
C ALA A 202 5.90 32.19 -16.66
N GLU A 203 5.20 33.29 -16.94
CA GLU A 203 3.76 33.40 -16.71
C GLU A 203 2.95 32.48 -17.65
N LYS A 204 3.33 32.40 -18.92
CA LYS A 204 2.73 31.43 -19.86
C LYS A 204 2.91 29.99 -19.39
N LYS A 205 4.12 29.64 -18.93
CA LYS A 205 4.42 28.28 -18.45
C LYS A 205 3.63 27.93 -17.18
N ALA A 206 3.54 28.87 -16.22
CA ALA A 206 2.73 28.70 -15.02
C ALA A 206 1.23 28.54 -15.33
N THR A 207 0.72 29.26 -16.34
CA THR A 207 -0.68 29.17 -16.76
C THR A 207 -0.98 27.85 -17.48
N GLU A 208 -0.04 27.35 -18.30
CA GLU A 208 -0.16 26.06 -18.98
C GLU A 208 -0.09 24.89 -17.99
N ASP A 209 0.84 24.92 -17.03
CA ASP A 209 0.94 23.88 -15.99
C ASP A 209 -0.30 23.86 -15.11
N LYS A 210 -0.88 25.03 -14.76
CA LYS A 210 -2.12 25.11 -13.99
C LYS A 210 -3.32 24.52 -14.77
N ARG A 211 -3.39 24.74 -16.09
CA ARG A 211 -4.42 24.11 -16.95
C ARG A 211 -4.25 22.60 -17.07
N LYS A 212 -3.02 22.10 -17.18
CA LYS A 212 -2.74 20.66 -17.22
C LYS A 212 -3.10 19.98 -15.90
N ALA A 213 -2.74 20.59 -14.77
CA ALA A 213 -3.09 20.08 -13.44
C ALA A 213 -4.61 20.04 -13.20
N ASP A 214 -5.35 21.06 -13.65
CA ASP A 214 -6.81 21.10 -13.54
C ASP A 214 -7.49 20.05 -14.43
N ALA A 215 -7.02 19.89 -15.67
CA ALA A 215 -7.50 18.87 -16.59
C ALA A 215 -7.24 17.44 -16.07
N GLU A 216 -6.06 17.18 -15.48
CA GLU A 216 -5.71 15.89 -14.92
C GLU A 216 -6.53 15.57 -13.65
N LYS A 217 -6.77 16.56 -12.78
CA LYS A 217 -7.68 16.39 -11.64
C LYS A 217 -9.10 16.06 -12.08
N LYS A 218 -9.62 16.75 -13.10
CA LYS A 218 -10.97 16.52 -13.61
C LYS A 218 -11.10 15.12 -14.22
N ALA A 219 -10.11 14.68 -15.00
CA ALA A 219 -10.08 13.33 -15.57
C ALA A 219 -9.97 12.24 -14.48
N ALA A 220 -9.22 12.48 -13.41
CA ALA A 220 -9.11 11.56 -12.28
C ALA A 220 -10.42 11.47 -11.47
N GLU A 221 -11.14 12.59 -11.29
CA GLU A 221 -12.43 12.60 -10.61
C GLU A 221 -13.51 11.88 -11.42
N ASP A 222 -13.60 12.13 -12.73
CA ASP A 222 -14.53 11.43 -13.62
C ASP A 222 -14.29 9.91 -13.61
N LYS A 223 -13.02 9.49 -13.67
CA LYS A 223 -12.66 8.06 -13.60
C LYS A 223 -13.04 7.42 -12.27
N ARG A 224 -12.92 8.15 -11.14
CA ARG A 224 -13.36 7.66 -9.82
C ARG A 224 -14.88 7.55 -9.72
N LYS A 225 -15.64 8.50 -10.28
CA LYS A 225 -17.11 8.42 -10.31
C LYS A 225 -17.60 7.26 -11.16
N ALA A 226 -17.00 7.04 -12.33
CA ALA A 226 -17.33 5.92 -13.20
C ALA A 226 -17.03 4.54 -12.56
N ASP A 227 -15.92 4.41 -11.83
CA ASP A 227 -15.58 3.17 -11.12
C ASP A 227 -16.53 2.91 -9.95
N ALA A 228 -16.88 3.95 -9.18
CA ALA A 228 -17.83 3.87 -8.08
C ALA A 228 -19.24 3.47 -8.57
N GLU A 229 -19.70 4.04 -9.69
CA GLU A 229 -21.01 3.71 -10.26
C GLU A 229 -21.06 2.27 -10.79
N LYS A 230 -19.96 1.79 -11.42
CA LYS A 230 -19.85 0.38 -11.84
C LYS A 230 -19.89 -0.58 -10.65
N LYS A 231 -19.16 -0.28 -9.56
CA LYS A 231 -19.18 -1.13 -8.36
C LYS A 231 -20.57 -1.17 -7.71
N ALA A 232 -21.25 -0.03 -7.61
CA ALA A 232 -22.61 0.03 -7.07
C ALA A 232 -23.61 -0.76 -7.94
N ALA A 233 -23.48 -0.73 -9.27
CA ALA A 233 -24.32 -1.50 -10.18
C ALA A 233 -24.04 -3.01 -10.11
N GLU A 234 -22.79 -3.41 -9.96
CA GLU A 234 -22.40 -4.83 -9.81
C GLU A 234 -22.90 -5.40 -8.47
N GLU A 235 -22.77 -4.64 -7.38
CA GLU A 235 -23.25 -5.04 -6.06
C GLU A 235 -24.78 -5.21 -6.04
N LYS A 236 -25.53 -4.28 -6.66
CA LYS A 236 -26.98 -4.43 -6.82
C LYS A 236 -27.35 -5.69 -7.62
N ARG A 237 -26.62 -6.01 -8.69
CA ARG A 237 -26.88 -7.22 -9.49
C ARG A 237 -26.58 -8.50 -8.70
N LYS A 238 -25.52 -8.53 -7.90
CA LYS A 238 -25.23 -9.66 -7.01
C LYS A 238 -26.33 -9.84 -5.95
N ALA A 239 -26.76 -8.76 -5.30
CA ALA A 239 -27.83 -8.82 -4.30
C ALA A 239 -29.17 -9.31 -4.89
N GLU A 240 -29.51 -8.89 -6.11
CA GLU A 240 -30.74 -9.35 -6.77
C GLU A 240 -30.66 -10.82 -7.20
N ALA A 241 -29.49 -11.27 -7.65
CA ALA A 241 -29.23 -12.67 -7.99
C ALA A 241 -29.30 -13.59 -6.76
N ASP A 242 -28.69 -13.19 -5.64
CA ASP A 242 -28.74 -13.94 -4.37
C ASP A 242 -30.18 -14.04 -3.85
N LYS A 243 -30.96 -12.95 -3.94
CA LYS A 243 -32.36 -12.95 -3.52
C LYS A 243 -33.22 -13.90 -4.36
N LYS A 244 -33.01 -13.94 -5.69
CA LYS A 244 -33.70 -14.91 -6.57
C LYS A 244 -33.31 -16.36 -6.26
N ALA A 245 -32.03 -16.63 -6.03
CA ALA A 245 -31.57 -17.97 -5.68
C ALA A 245 -32.14 -18.46 -4.33
N ALA A 246 -32.23 -17.57 -3.34
CA ALA A 246 -32.83 -17.88 -2.04
C ALA A 246 -34.33 -18.16 -2.16
N ASP A 247 -35.07 -17.37 -2.95
CA ASP A 247 -36.51 -17.55 -3.15
C ASP A 247 -36.81 -18.86 -3.90
N GLU A 248 -36.04 -19.19 -4.94
CA GLU A 248 -36.18 -20.43 -5.68
C GLU A 248 -35.86 -21.66 -4.80
N LYS A 249 -34.83 -21.58 -3.96
CA LYS A 249 -34.49 -22.65 -3.01
C LYS A 249 -35.58 -22.85 -1.97
N LYS A 250 -36.18 -21.77 -1.47
CA LYS A 250 -37.29 -21.82 -0.52
C LYS A 250 -38.53 -22.46 -1.14
N ARG A 251 -38.85 -22.10 -2.38
CA ARG A 251 -39.99 -22.66 -3.13
C ARG A 251 -39.82 -24.16 -3.42
N LYS A 252 -38.61 -24.58 -3.82
CA LYS A 252 -38.29 -26.01 -4.00
C LYS A 252 -38.36 -26.80 -2.69
N ALA A 253 -37.92 -26.21 -1.58
CA ALA A 253 -38.01 -26.86 -0.26
C ALA A 253 -39.47 -27.01 0.21
N GLU A 254 -40.30 -25.99 -0.02
CA GLU A 254 -41.72 -26.04 0.34
C GLU A 254 -42.50 -27.06 -0.52
N GLU A 255 -42.20 -27.12 -1.82
CA GLU A 255 -42.79 -28.10 -2.74
C GLU A 255 -42.39 -29.54 -2.37
N ALA A 256 -41.11 -29.77 -2.03
CA ALA A 256 -40.63 -31.06 -1.56
C ALA A 256 -41.31 -31.48 -0.24
N LYS A 257 -41.49 -30.52 0.69
CA LYS A 257 -42.19 -30.77 1.96
C LYS A 257 -43.67 -31.13 1.71
N LYS A 258 -44.36 -30.41 0.83
CA LYS A 258 -45.76 -30.66 0.49
C LYS A 258 -45.94 -32.00 -0.21
N LYS A 259 -44.99 -32.40 -1.07
CA LYS A 259 -44.99 -33.73 -1.70
C LYS A 259 -44.76 -34.84 -0.68
N ALA A 260 -43.80 -34.68 0.25
CA ALA A 260 -43.55 -35.65 1.31
C ALA A 260 -44.76 -35.81 2.26
N GLU A 261 -45.45 -34.71 2.55
CA GLU A 261 -46.65 -34.74 3.38
C GLU A 261 -47.83 -35.39 2.65
N ALA A 262 -47.99 -35.16 1.34
CA ALA A 262 -48.99 -35.83 0.53
C ALA A 262 -48.70 -37.34 0.35
N ASP A 263 -47.43 -37.72 0.16
CA ASP A 263 -47.03 -39.13 0.08
C ASP A 263 -47.27 -39.82 1.44
N LYS A 264 -46.98 -39.14 2.57
CA LYS A 264 -47.26 -39.66 3.92
C LYS A 264 -48.76 -39.76 4.23
N ALA A 265 -49.57 -38.80 3.77
CA ALA A 265 -51.02 -38.86 3.91
C ALA A 265 -51.63 -39.98 3.06
N ARG A 266 -51.08 -40.25 1.86
CA ARG A 266 -51.46 -41.40 1.03
C ARG A 266 -51.06 -42.72 1.67
N GLU A 267 -49.86 -42.81 2.23
CA GLU A 267 -49.40 -44.01 2.94
C GLU A 267 -50.30 -44.33 4.14
N ILE A 268 -50.69 -43.32 4.92
CA ILE A 268 -51.61 -43.49 6.07
C ILE A 268 -53.04 -43.86 5.62
N MET A 269 -53.52 -43.36 4.47
CA MET A 269 -54.83 -43.74 3.92
C MET A 269 -54.82 -45.13 3.27
N GLU A 270 -53.71 -45.55 2.65
CA GLU A 270 -53.57 -46.85 1.99
C GLU A 270 -53.24 -47.98 3.00
N SER A 271 -52.61 -47.65 4.12
CA SER A 271 -52.48 -48.51 5.31
C SER A 271 -53.71 -48.48 6.22
N GLY A 272 -54.90 -48.23 5.66
CA GLY A 272 -56.15 -48.16 6.43
C GLY A 272 -56.38 -49.41 7.30
N ASP A 273 -56.56 -49.18 8.60
CA ASP A 273 -57.20 -50.04 9.63
C ASP A 273 -57.01 -51.57 9.54
N LYS A 274 -55.85 -52.06 9.10
CA LYS A 274 -55.55 -53.50 9.15
C LYS A 274 -55.09 -53.87 10.56
N ASN A 275 -55.91 -54.64 11.25
CA ASN A 275 -55.60 -55.16 12.57
C ASN A 275 -54.88 -56.49 12.44
N TRP A 276 -53.56 -56.48 12.62
CA TRP A 276 -52.73 -57.68 12.59
C TRP A 276 -52.78 -58.37 13.95
N MET A 277 -53.02 -59.68 13.97
CA MET A 277 -52.97 -60.52 15.18
C MET A 277 -52.01 -61.68 14.96
N VAL A 278 -51.43 -62.23 16.03
CA VAL A 278 -50.64 -63.46 15.94
C VAL A 278 -51.49 -64.63 16.40
N GLN A 279 -51.84 -65.54 15.49
CA GLN A 279 -52.47 -66.80 15.87
C GLN A 279 -51.39 -67.74 16.41
N VAL A 280 -51.54 -68.16 17.66
CA VAL A 280 -50.51 -68.93 18.36
C VAL A 280 -50.86 -70.42 18.40
N ALA A 281 -52.15 -70.72 18.60
CA ALA A 281 -52.65 -72.10 18.67
C ALA A 281 -54.13 -72.19 18.29
N LEU A 282 -54.57 -73.42 18.00
CA LEU A 282 -55.97 -73.80 17.82
C LEU A 282 -56.26 -74.95 18.79
N ALA A 283 -57.02 -74.67 19.85
CA ALA A 283 -57.34 -75.64 20.89
C ALA A 283 -58.62 -76.42 20.54
N ALA A 284 -58.64 -77.72 20.83
CA ALA A 284 -59.79 -78.59 20.54
C ALA A 284 -61.01 -78.31 21.44
N ASN A 285 -60.82 -77.78 22.65
CA ASN A 285 -61.87 -77.48 23.63
C ASN A 285 -61.55 -76.22 24.45
N GLN A 286 -62.53 -75.71 25.19
CA GLN A 286 -62.41 -74.47 25.98
C GLN A 286 -61.36 -74.57 27.08
N ALA A 287 -61.32 -75.68 27.82
CA ALA A 287 -60.35 -75.89 28.89
C ALA A 287 -58.90 -75.81 28.39
N ASN A 288 -58.61 -76.42 27.24
CA ASN A 288 -57.28 -76.36 26.61
C ASN A 288 -56.96 -74.94 26.11
N ALA A 289 -57.97 -74.20 25.64
CA ALA A 289 -57.80 -72.81 25.24
C ALA A 289 -57.45 -71.92 26.45
N ASP A 290 -58.18 -72.07 27.55
CA ASP A 290 -57.99 -71.26 28.77
C ASP A 290 -56.62 -71.51 29.41
N ALA A 291 -56.13 -72.76 29.39
CA ALA A 291 -54.79 -73.09 29.85
C ALA A 291 -53.70 -72.36 29.04
N VAL A 292 -53.85 -72.29 27.72
CA VAL A 292 -52.91 -71.59 26.84
C VAL A 292 -53.02 -70.07 26.99
N VAL A 293 -54.24 -69.55 27.11
CA VAL A 293 -54.51 -68.13 27.36
C VAL A 293 -53.86 -67.69 28.67
N SER A 294 -53.96 -68.50 29.72
CA SER A 294 -53.38 -68.20 31.03
C SER A 294 -51.87 -68.11 30.97
N LYS A 295 -51.19 -69.02 30.25
CA LYS A 295 -49.73 -68.97 30.04
C LYS A 295 -49.29 -67.71 29.30
N LEU A 296 -50.00 -67.34 28.23
CA LEU A 296 -49.68 -66.15 27.44
C LEU A 296 -49.96 -64.85 28.21
N ARG A 297 -51.08 -64.77 28.94
CA ARG A 297 -51.39 -63.62 29.80
C ARG A 297 -50.41 -63.49 30.97
N ALA A 298 -49.95 -64.59 31.55
CA ALA A 298 -48.90 -64.58 32.57
C ALA A 298 -47.57 -64.00 32.06
N LYS A 299 -47.30 -64.13 30.75
CA LYS A 299 -46.17 -63.50 30.06
C LYS A 299 -46.42 -62.05 29.65
N GLY A 300 -47.59 -61.48 30.00
CA GLY A 300 -47.97 -60.10 29.67
C GLY A 300 -48.54 -59.91 28.28
N TYR A 301 -48.82 -60.98 27.53
CA TYR A 301 -49.43 -60.88 26.22
C TYR A 301 -50.95 -60.62 26.30
N LYS A 302 -51.44 -59.70 25.47
CA LYS A 302 -52.88 -59.48 25.30
C LYS A 302 -53.45 -60.59 24.41
N VAL A 303 -54.28 -61.46 24.96
CA VAL A 303 -54.80 -62.63 24.25
C VAL A 303 -56.31 -62.55 24.05
N THR A 304 -56.72 -62.78 22.81
CA THR A 304 -58.12 -62.86 22.35
C THR A 304 -58.40 -64.25 21.79
N THR A 305 -59.50 -64.86 22.20
CA THR A 305 -59.96 -66.16 21.70
C THR A 305 -61.17 -65.99 20.80
N SER A 306 -61.24 -66.77 19.72
CA SER A 306 -62.40 -66.81 18.83
C SER A 306 -62.83 -68.26 18.62
N PRO A 307 -64.12 -68.60 18.82
CA PRO A 307 -64.62 -69.92 18.45
C PRO A 307 -64.57 -70.08 16.93
N THR A 308 -64.21 -71.27 16.47
CA THR A 308 -64.22 -71.66 15.05
C THR A 308 -64.80 -73.06 14.93
N SER A 309 -65.20 -73.48 13.73
CA SER A 309 -65.74 -74.82 13.49
C SER A 309 -64.79 -75.98 13.82
N LYS A 310 -63.48 -75.70 13.89
CA LYS A 310 -62.43 -76.69 14.19
C LYS A 310 -61.89 -76.63 15.62
N GLY A 311 -62.45 -75.75 16.46
CA GLY A 311 -61.97 -75.50 17.82
C GLY A 311 -61.84 -74.01 18.14
N ILE A 312 -61.15 -73.66 19.22
CA ILE A 312 -61.00 -72.29 19.69
C ILE A 312 -59.64 -71.76 19.27
N ARG A 313 -59.66 -70.71 18.44
CA ARG A 313 -58.46 -70.02 17.99
C ARG A 313 -57.97 -69.08 19.08
N ILE A 314 -56.67 -69.11 19.35
CA ILE A 314 -56.02 -68.27 20.35
C ILE A 314 -55.08 -67.30 19.64
N MET A 315 -55.34 -66.01 19.80
CA MET A 315 -54.64 -64.94 19.09
C MET A 315 -54.07 -63.93 20.06
N VAL A 316 -52.91 -63.36 19.73
CA VAL A 316 -52.21 -62.39 20.57
C VAL A 316 -52.14 -61.03 19.88
N GLY A 317 -52.71 -60.04 20.56
CA GLY A 317 -52.56 -58.59 20.37
C GLY A 317 -53.10 -58.03 19.05
N PRO A 318 -53.91 -56.94 19.07
CA PRO A 318 -54.08 -56.14 17.86
C PRO A 318 -52.83 -55.29 17.66
N ALA A 319 -52.14 -55.50 16.54
CA ALA A 319 -51.05 -54.68 16.06
C ALA A 319 -51.53 -53.88 14.84
N LYS A 320 -51.16 -52.59 14.80
CA LYS A 320 -51.49 -51.71 13.67
C LYS A 320 -50.67 -52.03 12.42
N ASP A 321 -49.51 -52.66 12.63
CA ASP A 321 -48.54 -52.96 11.57
C ASP A 321 -48.18 -54.44 11.59
N ARG A 322 -47.97 -55.00 10.40
CA ARG A 322 -47.55 -56.39 10.21
C ARG A 322 -46.23 -56.67 10.91
N ASP A 323 -45.28 -55.75 10.85
CA ASP A 323 -43.96 -55.88 11.47
C ASP A 323 -44.02 -56.00 12.99
N VAL A 324 -44.94 -55.28 13.63
CA VAL A 324 -45.18 -55.36 15.08
C VAL A 324 -45.78 -56.71 15.46
N ALA A 325 -46.69 -57.24 14.63
CA ALA A 325 -47.22 -58.59 14.79
C ALA A 325 -46.13 -59.66 14.57
N ASP A 326 -45.27 -59.51 13.56
CA ASP A 326 -44.17 -60.45 13.28
C ASP A 326 -43.11 -60.43 14.40
N ALA A 327 -42.81 -59.27 14.98
CA ALA A 327 -41.95 -59.18 16.16
C ALA A 327 -42.55 -59.93 17.36
N THR A 328 -43.87 -59.82 17.54
CA THR A 328 -44.59 -60.53 18.61
C THR A 328 -44.61 -62.04 18.37
N ARG A 329 -44.85 -62.48 17.14
CA ARG A 329 -44.73 -63.87 16.71
C ARG A 329 -43.35 -64.42 17.03
N LYS A 330 -42.28 -63.72 16.62
CA LYS A 330 -40.90 -64.13 16.90
C LYS A 330 -40.64 -64.29 18.40
N LYS A 331 -41.12 -63.37 19.24
CA LYS A 331 -40.98 -63.48 20.71
C LYS A 331 -41.68 -64.73 21.26
N ILE A 332 -42.91 -65.00 20.82
CA ILE A 332 -43.68 -66.17 21.25
C ILE A 332 -43.04 -67.48 20.79
N THR A 333 -42.53 -67.51 19.56
CA THR A 333 -41.84 -68.69 19.00
C THR A 333 -40.47 -68.93 19.63
N SER A 334 -39.78 -67.87 20.06
CA SER A 334 -38.47 -67.97 20.71
C SER A 334 -38.55 -68.33 22.20
N ASP A 335 -39.72 -68.18 22.82
CA ASP A 335 -39.92 -68.54 24.22
C ASP A 335 -40.23 -70.04 24.35
N ASP A 336 -39.20 -70.83 24.70
CA ASP A 336 -39.31 -72.27 24.89
C ASP A 336 -40.34 -72.66 25.96
N SER A 337 -40.62 -71.79 26.94
CA SER A 337 -41.60 -72.06 27.99
C SER A 337 -43.06 -72.05 27.49
N LEU A 338 -43.29 -71.42 26.34
CA LEU A 338 -44.60 -71.41 25.69
C LEU A 338 -44.79 -72.62 24.75
N ASN A 339 -43.70 -73.15 24.18
CA ASN A 339 -43.70 -74.25 23.19
C ASN A 339 -44.67 -74.00 22.02
N MET A 340 -44.78 -72.73 21.58
CA MET A 340 -45.74 -72.26 20.58
C MET A 340 -45.06 -71.94 19.24
N LYS A 341 -44.47 -72.97 18.63
CA LYS A 341 -43.70 -72.87 17.37
C LYS A 341 -44.56 -72.69 16.12
N SER A 342 -45.85 -72.97 16.22
CA SER A 342 -46.84 -72.83 15.14
C SER A 342 -47.44 -71.44 15.02
N ALA A 343 -46.86 -70.42 15.65
CA ALA A 343 -47.41 -69.08 15.61
C ALA A 343 -47.23 -68.43 14.22
N TRP A 344 -48.28 -67.80 13.68
CA TRP A 344 -48.23 -67.02 12.44
C TRP A 344 -49.06 -65.73 12.55
N VAL A 345 -48.71 -64.74 11.73
CA VAL A 345 -49.40 -63.45 11.66
C VAL A 345 -50.60 -63.57 10.73
N ILE A 346 -51.74 -63.03 11.15
CA ILE A 346 -52.99 -63.00 10.39
C ILE A 346 -53.57 -61.58 10.39
N ASP A 347 -54.10 -61.16 9.25
CA ASP A 347 -54.98 -60.01 9.15
C ASP A 347 -56.34 -60.36 9.77
N TRP A 348 -56.66 -59.72 10.89
CA TRP A 348 -57.84 -60.03 11.67
C TRP A 348 -58.80 -58.84 11.70
N VAL A 349 -59.94 -59.02 11.07
CA VAL A 349 -61.09 -58.12 11.20
C VAL A 349 -61.96 -58.58 12.38
N PRO A 350 -62.27 -57.68 13.34
CA PRO A 350 -63.24 -57.92 14.41
C PRO A 350 -64.58 -58.43 13.88
N LEU A 351 -65.24 -59.35 14.60
CA LEU A 351 -66.50 -59.95 14.14
C LEU A 351 -67.64 -58.93 13.99
N ASP A 352 -67.60 -57.84 14.75
CA ASP A 352 -68.50 -56.69 14.67
C ASP A 352 -68.30 -55.82 13.42
N GLN A 353 -67.18 -56.03 12.70
CA GLN A 353 -66.82 -55.29 11.47
C GLN A 353 -66.79 -56.19 10.22
N ARG A 354 -67.18 -57.46 10.33
CA ARG A 354 -67.16 -58.43 9.23
C ARG A 354 -68.45 -58.50 8.44
#